data_AF-A0A429YNM7-F1
#
_entry.id   AF-A0A429YNM7-F1
#
_cell.length_a   1.000
_cell.length_b   1.000
_cell.length_c   1.000
_cell.angle_alpha   90.00
_cell.angle_beta   90.00
_cell.angle_gamma   90.00
#
_symmetry.space_group_name_H-M   'P 1'
#
loop_
_entity.id
_entity.type
_entity.pdbx_description
1 polymer ?
#
loop_
_entity_poly.entity_id
_entity_poly.type
_entity_poly.pdbx_seq_one_letter_code
_entity_poly.pdbx_strand_id
1 'polypeptide(L)'
;MILELSRGPHSRLLSPSLGAQCGSGWSGVVQKFLEDVDRIMPTEGGFKLDAISEKYGSLRLDYSLVGATSEIDDAIAIREYVAESRSTIVCETCGSPGRMRGGPWTATRCDDHSEGRAALREDLGTCETATGRYRYDREQDDAVPASEQSA
;
A
#
# COMPACT_ATOMS: atom_id res chain seq x y z
N MET A 1 4.18 6.12 13.03
CA MET A 1 3.97 4.85 12.31
C MET A 1 4.02 3.62 13.19
N ILE A 2 5.16 2.96 13.46
CA ILE A 2 5.17 1.66 14.19
C ILE A 2 4.38 1.72 15.52
N LEU A 3 4.67 2.72 16.37
CA LEU A 3 3.97 2.90 17.65
C LEU A 3 2.45 3.09 17.48
N GLU A 4 2.01 3.70 16.38
CA GLU A 4 0.58 3.90 16.08
C GLU A 4 -0.06 2.59 15.63
N LEU A 5 0.62 1.84 14.75
CA LEU A 5 0.16 0.51 14.30
C LEU A 5 0.08 -0.49 15.47
N SER A 6 1.06 -0.51 16.36
CA SER A 6 1.09 -1.40 17.52
C SER A 6 -0.02 -1.13 18.54
N ARG A 7 -0.62 0.07 18.55
CA ARG A 7 -1.76 0.42 19.41
C ARG A 7 -3.11 0.18 18.74
N GLY A 8 -3.12 -0.16 17.46
CA GLY A 8 -4.33 -0.40 16.68
C GLY A 8 -4.94 -1.79 16.89
N PRO A 9 -6.18 -2.00 16.42
CA PRO A 9 -6.90 -3.27 16.55
C PRO A 9 -6.22 -4.42 15.79
N HIS A 10 -5.46 -4.11 14.73
CA HIS A 10 -4.78 -5.10 13.89
C HIS A 10 -3.33 -5.35 14.29
N SER A 11 -2.91 -4.94 15.50
CA SER A 11 -1.55 -5.15 16.01
C SER A 11 -1.12 -6.63 16.02
N ARG A 12 -2.08 -7.57 16.08
CA ARG A 12 -1.84 -9.02 15.97
C ARG A 12 -1.20 -9.42 14.63
N LEU A 13 -1.37 -8.63 13.57
CA LEU A 13 -0.83 -8.90 12.23
C LEU A 13 0.61 -8.42 12.08
N LEU A 14 1.17 -7.74 13.10
CA LEU A 14 2.53 -7.23 13.04
C LEU A 14 3.53 -8.29 13.52
N SER A 15 4.67 -8.35 12.86
CA SER A 15 5.84 -9.08 13.36
C SER A 15 6.43 -8.37 14.59
N PRO A 16 6.91 -9.09 15.62
CA PRO A 16 7.56 -8.47 16.79
C PRO A 16 8.79 -7.63 16.44
N SER A 17 9.43 -7.94 15.31
CA SER A 17 10.61 -7.24 14.78
C SER A 17 10.27 -6.30 13.62
N LEU A 18 9.03 -5.82 13.52
CA LEU A 18 8.58 -4.92 12.45
C LEU A 18 9.53 -3.73 12.27
N GLY A 19 10.08 -3.60 11.06
CA GLY A 19 10.84 -2.42 10.64
C GLY A 19 9.98 -1.44 9.84
N ALA A 20 10.20 -0.14 10.00
CA ALA A 20 9.59 0.89 9.16
C ALA A 20 10.64 1.91 8.71
N GLN A 21 10.80 2.04 7.39
CA GLN A 21 11.72 2.94 6.71
C GLN A 21 10.94 3.83 5.74
N CYS A 22 9.97 4.57 6.28
CA CYS A 22 9.16 5.56 5.57
C CYS A 22 8.56 6.56 6.57
N GLY A 23 8.02 7.66 6.06
CA GLY A 23 7.38 8.73 6.82
C GLY A 23 6.00 8.36 7.39
N SER A 24 5.63 8.97 8.52
CA SER A 24 4.39 8.67 9.25
C SER A 24 3.10 8.99 8.52
N GLY A 25 3.15 9.81 7.46
CA GLY A 25 1.99 10.15 6.65
C GLY A 25 1.34 8.95 5.96
N TRP A 26 2.07 7.84 5.78
CA TRP A 26 1.51 6.60 5.24
C TRP A 26 0.89 5.66 6.29
N SER A 27 0.88 6.03 7.57
CA SER A 27 0.31 5.15 8.61
C SER A 27 -1.16 4.80 8.34
N GLY A 28 -1.96 5.73 7.82
CA GLY A 28 -3.34 5.47 7.43
C GLY A 28 -3.48 4.51 6.23
N VAL A 29 -2.53 4.55 5.29
CA VAL A 29 -2.50 3.62 4.15
C VAL A 29 -2.24 2.19 4.66
N VAL A 30 -1.26 2.03 5.53
CA VAL A 30 -0.92 0.73 6.13
C VAL A 30 -2.05 0.22 7.04
N GLN A 31 -2.70 1.09 7.81
CA GLN A 31 -3.84 0.69 8.65
C GLN A 31 -4.99 0.11 7.83
N LYS A 32 -5.37 0.74 6.71
CA LYS A 32 -6.43 0.22 5.84
C LYS A 32 -6.04 -1.13 5.22
N PHE A 33 -4.78 -1.27 4.79
CA PHE A 33 -4.27 -2.56 4.30
C PHE A 33 -4.39 -3.66 5.36
N LEU A 34 -3.96 -3.39 6.59
CA LEU A 34 -4.06 -4.36 7.69
C LEU A 34 -5.51 -4.70 8.04
N GLU A 35 -6.43 -3.73 7.97
CA GLU A 35 -7.86 -3.97 8.15
C GLU A 35 -8.43 -4.90 7.06
N ASP A 36 -8.07 -4.68 5.80
CA ASP A 36 -8.50 -5.54 4.70
C ASP A 36 -7.92 -6.96 4.82
N VAL A 37 -6.63 -7.09 5.18
CA VAL A 37 -5.99 -8.39 5.45
C VAL A 37 -6.69 -9.11 6.61
N ASP A 38 -7.03 -8.40 7.69
CA ASP A 38 -7.73 -8.97 8.84
C ASP A 38 -9.08 -9.61 8.46
N ARG A 39 -9.79 -9.01 7.48
CA ARG A 39 -11.07 -9.51 6.96
C ARG A 39 -10.92 -10.69 5.99
N ILE A 40 -9.83 -10.71 5.21
CA ILE A 40 -9.54 -11.77 4.23
C ILE A 40 -9.02 -13.02 4.93
N MET A 41 -8.19 -12.86 5.96
CA MET A 41 -7.49 -13.97 6.58
C MET A 41 -8.43 -14.88 7.38
N PRO A 42 -8.42 -16.21 7.11
CA PRO A 42 -9.19 -17.16 7.90
C PRO A 42 -8.57 -17.35 9.30
N THR A 43 -9.38 -17.82 10.25
CA THR A 43 -8.96 -18.07 11.65
C THR A 43 -7.74 -18.98 11.77
N GLU A 44 -7.66 -20.03 10.93
CA GLU A 44 -6.56 -21.01 10.92
C GLU A 44 -5.34 -20.54 10.09
N GLY A 45 -5.46 -19.42 9.36
CA GLY A 45 -4.39 -18.85 8.56
C GLY A 45 -3.53 -17.85 9.33
N GLY A 46 -2.29 -17.64 8.87
CA GLY A 46 -1.36 -16.71 9.48
C GLY A 46 -0.89 -15.64 8.50
N PHE A 47 -0.97 -14.37 8.91
CA PHE A 47 -0.34 -13.25 8.21
C PHE A 47 0.55 -12.49 9.20
N LYS A 48 1.76 -12.11 8.76
CA LYS A 48 2.67 -11.24 9.50
C LYS A 48 3.31 -10.19 8.60
N LEU A 49 3.10 -8.92 8.92
CA LEU A 49 3.84 -7.81 8.32
C LEU A 49 5.22 -7.70 8.98
N ASP A 50 6.27 -7.84 8.18
CA ASP A 50 7.65 -7.92 8.63
C ASP A 50 8.40 -6.59 8.44
N ALA A 51 8.13 -5.89 7.34
CA ALA A 51 8.71 -4.57 7.10
C ALA A 51 7.81 -3.65 6.26
N ILE A 52 8.02 -2.35 6.46
CA ILE A 52 7.39 -1.28 5.69
C ILE A 52 8.53 -0.38 5.19
N SER A 53 8.59 -0.13 3.88
CA SER A 53 9.63 0.74 3.32
C SER A 53 9.06 1.68 2.26
N GLU A 54 9.73 2.80 2.05
CA GLU A 54 9.59 3.60 0.84
C GLU A 54 10.52 3.02 -0.24
N LYS A 55 9.98 2.88 -1.46
CA LYS A 55 10.76 2.49 -2.62
C LYS A 55 10.24 3.21 -3.87
N TYR A 56 11.08 4.05 -4.46
CA TYR A 56 10.78 4.82 -5.68
C TYR A 56 9.53 5.71 -5.57
N GLY A 57 9.25 6.23 -4.39
CA GLY A 57 8.12 7.10 -4.09
C GLY A 57 6.82 6.36 -3.75
N SER A 58 6.82 5.03 -3.71
CA SER A 58 5.69 4.22 -3.25
C SER A 58 6.02 3.45 -1.98
N LEU A 59 4.98 3.00 -1.31
CA LEU A 59 5.02 2.04 -0.22
C LEU A 59 5.47 0.69 -0.77
N ARG A 60 6.23 -0.04 0.03
CA ARG A 60 6.50 -1.47 -0.13
C ARG A 60 6.21 -2.16 1.20
N LEU A 61 5.52 -3.29 1.13
CA LEU A 61 5.15 -4.12 2.27
C LEU A 61 5.84 -5.47 2.12
N ASP A 62 6.68 -5.85 3.08
CA ASP A 62 7.25 -7.20 3.11
C ASP A 62 6.54 -7.97 4.23
N TYR A 63 5.92 -9.11 3.89
CA TYR A 63 5.10 -9.91 4.80
C TYR A 63 5.22 -11.41 4.52
N SER A 64 4.78 -12.19 5.50
CA SER A 64 4.75 -13.65 5.47
C SER A 64 3.31 -14.17 5.57
N LEU A 65 3.00 -15.19 4.77
CA LEU A 65 1.71 -15.88 4.73
C LEU A 65 1.86 -17.37 5.03
N VAL A 66 0.95 -17.91 5.84
CA VAL A 66 0.91 -19.34 6.21
C VAL A 66 -0.52 -19.85 6.09
N GLY A 67 -0.69 -20.98 5.41
CA GLY A 67 -2.00 -21.64 5.26
C GLY A 67 -2.98 -20.88 4.35
N ALA A 68 -2.47 -20.01 3.47
CA ALA A 68 -3.27 -19.32 2.46
C ALA A 68 -3.53 -20.22 1.25
N THR A 69 -4.74 -20.13 0.68
CA THR A 69 -5.04 -20.69 -0.63
C THR A 69 -4.63 -19.69 -1.72
N SER A 70 -4.58 -20.13 -2.98
CA SER A 70 -4.31 -19.23 -4.11
C SER A 70 -5.28 -18.04 -4.18
N GLU A 71 -6.54 -18.25 -3.79
CA GLU A 71 -7.55 -17.18 -3.74
C GLU A 71 -7.25 -16.15 -2.64
N ILE A 72 -6.71 -16.59 -1.50
CA ILE A 72 -6.30 -15.70 -0.40
C ILE A 72 -5.05 -14.91 -0.82
N ASP A 73 -4.07 -15.58 -1.43
CA ASP A 73 -2.86 -14.93 -1.95
C ASP A 73 -3.22 -13.84 -2.96
N ASP A 74 -4.09 -14.16 -3.94
CA ASP A 74 -4.59 -13.19 -4.92
C ASP A 74 -5.31 -12.02 -4.25
N ALA A 75 -6.20 -12.29 -3.28
CA ALA A 75 -6.92 -11.24 -2.57
C ALA A 75 -5.98 -10.28 -1.84
N ILE A 76 -4.95 -10.81 -1.16
CA ILE A 76 -3.95 -10.01 -0.45
C ILE A 76 -3.06 -9.23 -1.42
N ALA A 77 -2.64 -9.83 -2.53
CA ALA A 77 -1.87 -9.16 -3.58
C ALA A 77 -2.64 -7.95 -4.15
N ILE A 78 -3.95 -8.08 -4.35
CA ILE A 78 -4.80 -6.96 -4.77
C ILE A 78 -4.83 -5.86 -3.71
N ARG A 79 -4.93 -6.21 -2.41
CA ARG A 79 -4.92 -5.21 -1.33
C ARG A 79 -3.56 -4.52 -1.19
N GLU A 80 -2.46 -5.25 -1.37
CA GLU A 80 -1.11 -4.70 -1.43
C GLU A 80 -1.02 -3.69 -2.58
N TYR A 81 -1.43 -4.07 -3.79
CA TYR A 81 -1.45 -3.15 -4.94
C TYR A 81 -2.28 -1.87 -4.68
N VAL A 82 -3.42 -1.97 -4.01
CA VAL A 82 -4.23 -0.81 -3.60
C VAL A 82 -3.45 0.08 -2.63
N ALA A 83 -2.76 -0.50 -1.64
CA ALA A 83 -1.97 0.25 -0.68
C ALA A 83 -0.76 0.94 -1.34
N GLU A 84 -0.04 0.24 -2.20
CA GLU A 84 1.05 0.78 -3.00
C GLU A 84 0.55 1.94 -3.89
N SER A 85 -0.54 1.72 -4.64
CA SER A 85 -1.14 2.75 -5.50
C SER A 85 -1.57 3.97 -4.71
N ARG A 86 -2.26 3.78 -3.58
CA ARG A 86 -2.69 4.88 -2.69
C ARG A 86 -1.49 5.67 -2.15
N SER A 87 -0.39 5.00 -1.82
CA SER A 87 0.79 5.68 -1.30
C SER A 87 1.40 6.71 -2.27
N THR A 88 1.22 6.52 -3.59
CA THR A 88 1.69 7.45 -4.64
C THR A 88 0.90 8.75 -4.74
N ILE A 89 -0.26 8.80 -4.07
CA ILE A 89 -1.16 9.95 -4.02
C ILE A 89 -1.40 10.49 -2.60
N VAL A 90 -0.66 9.97 -1.62
CA VAL A 90 -0.70 10.40 -0.21
C VAL A 90 0.70 10.86 0.20
N CYS A 91 0.80 12.05 0.78
CA CYS A 91 2.07 12.59 1.24
C CYS A 91 2.66 11.70 2.35
N GLU A 92 3.86 11.17 2.10
CA GLU A 92 4.58 10.33 3.07
C GLU A 92 4.87 11.06 4.39
N THR A 93 5.02 12.39 4.35
CA THR A 93 5.36 13.19 5.54
C THR A 93 4.14 13.41 6.45
N CYS A 94 3.02 13.86 5.90
CA CYS A 94 1.87 14.32 6.69
C CYS A 94 0.54 13.58 6.43
N GLY A 95 0.45 12.76 5.39
CA GLY A 95 -0.77 12.02 5.05
C GLY A 95 -1.81 12.80 4.24
N SER A 96 -1.59 14.09 3.97
CA SER A 96 -2.44 14.88 3.08
C SER A 96 -2.37 14.38 1.63
N PRO A 97 -3.35 14.71 0.75
CA PRO A 97 -3.26 14.42 -0.68
C PRO A 97 -1.92 14.91 -1.27
N GLY A 98 -1.23 14.01 -1.95
CA GLY A 98 0.10 14.21 -2.49
C GLY A 98 0.21 13.79 -3.95
N ARG A 99 1.38 14.02 -4.53
CA ARG A 99 1.75 13.51 -5.84
C ARG A 99 3.19 13.02 -5.79
N MET A 100 3.49 12.01 -6.59
CA MET A 100 4.86 11.58 -6.80
C MET A 100 5.68 12.73 -7.39
N ARG A 101 6.86 13.00 -6.83
CA ARG A 101 7.76 14.07 -7.24
C ARG A 101 9.14 13.49 -7.49
N GLY A 102 9.72 13.84 -8.64
CA GLY A 102 11.05 13.40 -9.04
C GLY A 102 12.14 14.29 -8.43
N GLY A 103 13.40 13.95 -8.71
CA GLY A 103 14.56 14.67 -8.19
C GLY A 103 15.73 13.71 -7.95
N PRO A 104 16.64 14.02 -7.01
CA PRO A 104 17.72 13.10 -6.62
C PRO A 104 17.21 11.77 -6.07
N TRP A 105 16.00 11.77 -5.50
CA TRP A 105 15.19 10.58 -5.21
C TRP A 105 13.72 10.90 -5.46
N THR A 106 12.95 9.87 -5.81
CA THR A 106 11.50 9.97 -6.01
C THR A 106 10.79 9.88 -4.67
N ALA A 107 9.81 10.75 -4.43
CA ALA A 107 9.06 10.75 -3.17
C ALA A 107 7.64 11.28 -3.38
N THR A 108 6.65 10.75 -2.66
CA THR A 108 5.27 11.27 -2.72
C THR A 108 5.05 12.36 -1.68
N ARG A 109 4.75 13.58 -2.15
CA ARG A 109 4.66 14.79 -1.31
C ARG A 109 3.48 15.68 -1.72
N CYS A 110 2.83 16.31 -0.73
CA CYS A 110 1.91 17.42 -0.96
C CYS A 110 2.68 18.68 -1.42
N ASP A 111 1.97 19.75 -1.77
CA ASP A 111 2.61 21.00 -2.20
C ASP A 111 3.48 21.61 -1.09
N ASP A 112 3.03 21.57 0.18
CA ASP A 112 3.77 22.09 1.33
C ASP A 112 5.09 21.33 1.60
N HIS A 113 5.12 20.03 1.33
CA HIS A 113 6.31 19.18 1.49
C HIS A 113 7.00 18.88 0.16
N SER A 114 6.70 19.65 -0.90
CA SER A 114 7.23 19.38 -2.24
C SER A 114 8.72 19.71 -2.37
N GLU A 115 9.26 20.55 -1.48
CA GLU A 115 10.63 21.08 -1.57
C GLU A 115 10.92 21.75 -2.94
N GLY A 116 9.88 22.34 -3.56
CA GLY A 116 10.00 22.96 -4.89
C GLY A 116 10.07 21.98 -6.07
N ARG A 117 9.91 20.68 -5.82
CA ARG A 117 9.93 19.65 -6.88
C ARG A 117 8.59 19.61 -7.61
N ALA A 118 8.63 19.51 -8.92
CA ALA A 118 7.44 19.34 -9.75
C ALA A 118 6.85 17.93 -9.58
N ALA A 119 5.52 17.83 -9.73
CA ALA A 119 4.85 16.53 -9.76
C ALA A 119 5.19 15.79 -11.06
N LEU A 120 5.44 14.49 -10.94
CA LEU A 120 5.56 13.59 -12.08
C LEU A 120 4.16 13.27 -12.64
N ARG A 121 4.13 12.76 -13.87
CA ARG A 121 2.91 12.16 -14.41
C ARG A 121 2.57 10.93 -13.59
N GLU A 122 1.30 10.83 -13.21
CA GLU A 122 0.78 9.66 -12.51
C GLU A 122 0.90 8.42 -13.41
N ASP A 123 1.43 7.34 -12.84
CA ASP A 123 1.55 6.02 -13.46
C ASP A 123 1.23 4.97 -12.39
N LEU A 124 -0.04 4.54 -12.36
CA LEU A 124 -0.58 3.63 -11.33
C LEU A 124 -0.47 2.15 -11.74
N GLY A 125 0.08 1.86 -12.92
CA GLY A 125 0.24 0.50 -13.44
C GLY A 125 -1.04 -0.35 -13.40
N THR A 126 -0.85 -1.66 -13.42
CA THR A 126 -1.89 -2.67 -13.21
C THR A 126 -1.35 -3.80 -12.36
N CYS A 127 -2.21 -4.46 -11.59
CA CYS A 127 -1.90 -5.69 -10.87
C CYS A 127 -2.45 -6.90 -11.65
N GLU A 128 -1.63 -7.92 -11.87
CA GLU A 128 -2.05 -9.18 -12.47
C GLU A 128 -2.00 -10.29 -11.40
N THR A 129 -3.08 -11.05 -11.31
CA THR A 129 -3.27 -12.17 -10.38
C THR A 129 -3.82 -13.37 -11.14
N ALA A 130 -3.97 -14.53 -10.50
CA ALA A 130 -4.61 -15.67 -11.16
C ALA A 130 -6.09 -15.40 -11.51
N THR A 131 -6.78 -14.56 -10.72
CA THR A 131 -8.18 -14.16 -10.96
C THR A 131 -8.36 -13.08 -12.02
N GLY A 132 -7.31 -12.38 -12.44
CA GLY A 132 -7.37 -11.39 -13.51
C GLY A 132 -6.46 -10.18 -13.33
N ARG A 133 -6.69 -9.17 -14.16
CA ARG A 133 -5.95 -7.91 -14.19
C ARG A 133 -6.78 -6.76 -13.62
N TYR A 134 -6.18 -5.98 -12.74
CA TYR A 134 -6.82 -4.90 -12.00
C TYR A 134 -6.07 -3.58 -12.20
N ARG A 135 -6.80 -2.47 -12.15
CA ARG A 135 -6.27 -1.11 -12.09
C ARG A 135 -6.75 -0.43 -10.82
N TYR A 136 -5.96 0.49 -10.28
CA TYR A 136 -6.40 1.31 -9.17
C TYR A 136 -7.38 2.39 -9.65
N ASP A 137 -8.51 2.53 -8.96
CA ASP A 137 -9.51 3.56 -9.20
C ASP A 137 -9.53 4.54 -8.03
N ARG A 138 -9.23 5.81 -8.30
CA ARG A 138 -9.09 6.83 -7.25
C ARG A 138 -10.42 7.25 -6.66
N GLU A 139 -11.51 7.16 -7.42
CA GLU A 139 -12.83 7.55 -6.94
C GLU A 139 -13.38 6.48 -5.99
N GLN A 140 -13.16 5.21 -6.32
CA GLN A 140 -13.53 4.09 -5.47
C GLN A 140 -12.51 3.80 -4.37
N ASP A 141 -11.29 4.33 -4.49
CA ASP A 141 -10.18 4.10 -3.58
C ASP A 141 -9.87 2.58 -3.42
N ASP A 142 -9.99 1.86 -4.54
CA ASP A 142 -9.91 0.40 -4.62
C ASP A 142 -9.44 -0.07 -6.02
N ALA A 143 -9.04 -1.34 -6.11
CA ALA A 143 -8.75 -2.04 -7.35
C ALA A 143 -10.05 -2.44 -8.05
N VAL A 144 -10.14 -2.10 -9.34
CA VAL A 144 -11.26 -2.49 -10.21
C VAL A 144 -10.74 -3.30 -11.39
N PRO A 145 -11.53 -4.21 -11.98
CA PRO A 145 -11.11 -4.95 -13.17
C PRO A 145 -10.63 -4.00 -14.28
N ALA A 146 -9.43 -4.24 -14.78
CA ALA A 146 -8.92 -3.54 -15.95
C ALA A 146 -9.61 -4.12 -17.19
N SER A 147 -10.73 -3.51 -17.60
CA SER A 147 -11.39 -3.86 -18.87
C SER A 147 -10.35 -3.94 -19.99
N GLU A 148 -10.42 -4.98 -20.84
CA GLU A 148 -9.66 -5.02 -22.09
C GLU A 148 -10.00 -3.75 -22.87
N GLN A 149 -9.05 -2.82 -22.97
CA GLN A 149 -9.18 -1.72 -23.92
C GLN A 149 -9.15 -2.38 -25.31
N SER A 150 -10.34 -2.55 -25.90
CA SER A 150 -10.47 -2.79 -27.33
C SER A 150 -9.78 -1.61 -28.02
N ALA A 151 -8.78 -1.94 -28.83
CA ALA A 151 -8.06 -1.01 -29.69
C ALA A 151 -8.99 -0.25 -30.65
#